data_AF-S9RRD7-F1
#
_entry.id   AF-S9RRD7-F1
#
_cell.length_a   1.000
_cell.length_b   1.000
_cell.length_c   1.000
_cell.angle_alpha   90.00
_cell.angle_beta   90.00
_cell.angle_gamma   90.00
#
_symmetry.space_group_name_H-M   'P 1'
#
loop_
_entity.id
_entity.type
_entity.pdbx_description
1 polymer ?
#
loop_
_entity_poly.entity_id
_entity_poly.type
_entity_poly.pdbx_seq_one_letter_code
_entity_poly.pdbx_strand_id
1 'polypeptide(L)' 'MWHGVWLLRAVNEDGVEKELVTARARPDGDFIQLRVFKTVTGLTSFLIDLGFSVVAFPVYEGQRWTYTLADTPDDDSDG' A
#
# COMPACT_ATOMS: atom_id res chain seq x y z
N MET A 1 3.24 -3.26 21.44
CA MET A 1 3.10 -2.72 20.07
C MET A 1 3.56 -3.81 19.12
N TRP A 2 2.79 -4.14 18.08
CA TRP A 2 3.22 -5.13 17.09
C TRP A 2 4.17 -4.46 16.09
N HIS A 3 5.31 -5.09 15.87
CA HIS A 3 6.36 -4.62 14.98
C HIS A 3 6.56 -5.65 13.86
N GLY A 4 6.77 -5.15 12.66
CA GLY A 4 6.98 -5.95 11.46
C GLY A 4 7.41 -5.02 10.33
N VAL A 5 7.78 -5.60 9.19
CA VAL A 5 8.13 -4.83 8.00
C VAL A 5 7.17 -5.23 6.89
N TRP A 6 6.35 -4.29 6.47
CA TRP A 6 5.43 -4.48 5.35
C TRP A 6 5.86 -3.59 4.19
N LEU A 7 5.79 -4.14 3.00
CA LEU A 7 6.00 -3.44 1.74
C LEU A 7 4.71 -3.54 0.92
N LEU A 8 4.30 -2.43 0.34
CA LEU A 8 3.11 -2.38 -0.51
C LEU A 8 3.50 -2.37 -1.98
N ARG A 9 2.73 -3.13 -2.77
CA ARG A 9 2.84 -3.19 -4.21
C ARG A 9 1.47 -3.01 -4.83
N ALA A 10 1.40 -2.21 -5.88
CA ALA A 10 0.25 -2.15 -6.76
C ALA A 10 0.46 -3.16 -7.90
N VAL A 11 -0.58 -3.91 -8.23
CA VAL A 11 -0.56 -4.86 -9.35
C VAL A 11 -1.62 -4.40 -10.34
N ASN A 12 -1.25 -4.25 -11.62
CA ASN A 12 -2.24 -3.96 -12.66
C ASN A 12 -2.91 -5.25 -13.16
N GLU A 13 -3.89 -5.12 -14.06
CA GLU A 13 -4.60 -6.26 -14.65
C GLU A 13 -3.68 -7.23 -15.42
N ASP A 14 -2.58 -6.71 -15.98
CA ASP A 14 -1.56 -7.51 -16.67
C ASP A 14 -0.59 -8.24 -15.72
N GLY A 15 -0.73 -8.05 -14.40
CA GLY A 15 0.14 -8.66 -13.38
C GLY A 15 1.47 -7.92 -13.14
N VAL A 16 1.65 -6.72 -13.69
CA VAL A 16 2.83 -5.88 -13.48
C VAL A 16 2.78 -5.27 -12.08
N GLU A 17 3.78 -5.60 -11.26
CA GLU A 17 3.94 -5.06 -9.91
C GLU A 17 4.71 -3.73 -9.92
N LYS A 18 4.20 -2.72 -9.20
CA LYS A 18 4.91 -1.48 -8.88
C LYS A 18 5.01 -1.29 -7.38
N GLU A 19 6.21 -0.99 -6.90
CA GLU A 19 6.46 -0.78 -5.48
C GLU A 19 6.28 0.69 -5.08
N LEU A 20 5.76 0.91 -3.87
CA LEU A 20 5.66 2.26 -3.33
C LEU A 20 7.04 2.77 -2.93
N VAL A 21 7.42 3.94 -3.41
CA VAL A 21 8.72 4.57 -3.14
C VAL A 21 8.55 5.84 -2.33
N THR A 22 9.61 6.26 -1.62
CA THR A 22 9.65 7.56 -0.94
C THR A 22 10.08 8.64 -1.93
N ALA A 23 9.47 9.82 -1.82
CA ALA A 23 9.74 10.93 -2.73
C ALA A 23 11.14 11.57 -2.55
N ARG A 24 11.87 11.24 -1.47
CA ARG A 24 13.16 11.85 -1.15
C ARG A 24 14.31 10.96 -1.62
N ALA A 25 14.86 11.26 -2.80
CA ALA A 25 16.22 10.86 -3.14
C ALA A 25 17.20 11.60 -2.20
N ARG A 26 18.25 10.92 -1.73
CA ARG A 26 19.28 11.58 -0.90
C ARG A 26 20.14 12.50 -1.79
N PRO A 27 20.65 13.61 -1.25
CA PRO A 27 21.46 14.56 -2.02
C PRO A 27 22.75 13.97 -2.62
N ASP A 28 23.25 12.84 -2.09
CA ASP A 28 24.50 12.20 -2.54
C ASP A 28 24.31 10.99 -3.48
N GLY A 29 23.09 10.76 -3.99
CA GLY A 29 22.87 9.71 -4.97
C GLY A 29 21.39 9.43 -5.18
N ASP A 30 21.04 9.30 -6.45
CA ASP A 30 19.69 9.13 -6.99
C ASP A 30 19.15 7.72 -6.69
N PHE A 31 19.03 7.40 -5.40
CA PHE A 31 18.56 6.10 -4.92
C PHE A 31 17.06 6.19 -4.65
N ILE A 32 16.27 5.62 -5.55
CA ILE A 32 14.86 5.31 -5.31
C ILE A 32 14.79 4.40 -4.07
N GLN A 33 14.17 4.88 -3.00
CA GLN A 33 14.04 4.11 -1.76
C GLN A 33 12.62 3.59 -1.59
N LEU A 34 12.51 2.27 -1.36
CA LEU A 34 11.23 1.62 -1.09
C LEU A 34 10.60 2.12 0.22
N ARG A 35 9.30 2.40 0.16
CA ARG A 35 8.52 2.77 1.33
C ARG A 35 8.13 1.51 2.09
N VAL A 36 8.70 1.34 3.27
CA VAL A 36 8.39 0.26 4.21
C VAL A 36 7.62 0.79 5.41
N PHE A 37 6.63 0.02 5.88
CA PHE A 37 5.89 0.30 7.09
C PHE A 37 6.45 -0.56 8.22
N LYS A 38 6.92 0.08 9.29
CA LYS A 38 7.52 -0.60 10.47
C LYS A 38 6.53 -0.87 11.60
N THR A 39 5.31 -0.35 11.45
CA THR A 39 4.26 -0.41 12.47
C THR A 39 2.95 -0.76 11.81
N VAL A 40 2.16 -1.60 12.48
CA VAL A 40 0.81 -1.93 12.04
C VAL A 40 -0.02 -0.66 11.92
N THR A 41 0.07 0.25 12.89
CA THR A 41 -0.66 1.53 12.86
C THR A 41 -0.36 2.34 11.61
N GLY A 42 0.92 2.48 11.24
CA GLY A 42 1.29 3.21 10.03
C GLY A 42 0.81 2.56 8.73
N LEU A 43 0.79 1.22 8.69
CA LEU A 43 0.22 0.47 7.57
C LEU A 43 -1.30 0.66 7.48
N THR A 44 -2.01 0.49 8.59
CA THR A 44 -3.47 0.62 8.67
C THR A 44 -3.92 2.03 8.30
N SER A 45 -3.29 3.08 8.86
CA SER A 45 -3.61 4.46 8.50
C SER A 45 -3.47 4.70 7.00
N PHE A 46 -2.38 4.21 6.40
CA PHE A 46 -2.17 4.35 4.96
C PHE A 46 -3.23 3.62 4.12
N LEU A 47 -3.66 2.42 4.52
CA LEU A 47 -4.70 1.67 3.80
C LEU A 47 -6.08 2.32 3.94
N ILE A 48 -6.39 2.92 5.09
CA ILE A 48 -7.62 3.69 5.29
C ILE A 48 -7.61 4.94 4.39
N ASP A 49 -6.48 5.65 4.31
CA ASP A 49 -6.34 6.82 3.42
C ASP A 49 -6.52 6.45 1.93
N LEU A 50 -6.29 5.19 1.55
CA LEU A 50 -6.57 4.66 0.20
C LEU A 50 -8.04 4.25 -0.02
N GLY A 51 -8.88 4.31 1.01
CA GLY A 51 -10.30 3.96 0.92
C GLY A 51 -10.66 2.53 1.34
N PHE A 52 -9.71 1.75 1.89
CA PHE A 52 -10.04 0.40 2.38
C PHE A 52 -10.77 0.47 3.74
N SER A 53 -11.99 -0.06 3.79
CA SER A 53 -12.84 -0.10 4.99
C SER A 53 -12.56 -1.28 5.93
N VAL A 54 -11.96 -2.35 5.39
CA VAL A 54 -11.53 -3.54 6.16
C VAL A 54 -10.05 -3.75 5.89
N VAL A 55 -9.25 -3.85 6.95
CA VAL A 55 -7.80 -4.01 6.86
C VAL A 55 -7.37 -5.37 7.43
N ALA A 56 -6.82 -6.22 6.57
CA ALA A 56 -6.10 -7.45 6.89
C ALA A 56 -4.65 -7.38 6.38
N PHE A 57 -3.70 -7.89 7.16
CA PHE A 57 -2.30 -7.91 6.75
C PHE A 57 -1.64 -9.22 7.17
N PRO A 58 -0.64 -9.70 6.40
CA PRO A 58 0.11 -10.87 6.78
C PRO A 58 0.87 -10.62 8.08
N VAL A 59 0.79 -11.57 9.00
CA VAL A 59 1.45 -11.49 10.30
C VAL A 59 2.83 -12.15 10.24
N TYR A 60 2.98 -13.19 9.42
CA TYR A 60 4.23 -13.92 9.27
C TYR A 60 4.96 -13.52 7.98
N GLU A 61 6.28 -13.56 8.03
CA GLU A 61 7.12 -13.25 6.88
C GLU A 61 6.87 -14.22 5.71
N GLY A 62 6.97 -13.70 4.48
CA GLY A 62 6.73 -14.46 3.25
C GLY A 62 5.26 -14.58 2.85
N GLN A 63 4.32 -14.29 3.76
CA GLN A 63 2.91 -14.21 3.41
C GLN A 63 2.59 -12.94 2.61
N ARG A 64 1.59 -13.03 1.73
CA ARG A 64 1.09 -11.91 0.94
C ARG A 64 -0.42 -11.78 1.13
N TRP A 65 -0.90 -10.55 1.09
CA TRP A 65 -2.31 -10.23 1.10
C TRP A 65 -2.60 -9.20 0.01
N THR A 66 -3.68 -9.40 -0.74
CA THR A 66 -4.05 -8.54 -1.85
C THR A 66 -5.36 -7.82 -1.52
N TYR A 67 -5.38 -6.53 -1.76
CA TYR A 67 -6.59 -5.73 -1.75
C TYR A 67 -7.01 -5.42 -3.18
N THR A 68 -8.31 -5.43 -3.41
CA THR A 68 -8.91 -4.95 -4.65
C THR A 68 -9.91 -3.88 -4.26
N LEU A 69 -9.82 -2.70 -4.87
CA LEU A 69 -10.86 -1.69 -4.70
C LEU A 69 -12.12 -2.24 -5.38
N ALA A 70 -13.23 -2.28 -4.66
CA ALA A 70 -14.51 -2.57 -5.29
C ALA A 70 -14.79 -1.42 -6.26
N ASP A 71 -15.13 -1.75 -7.50
CA ASP A 71 -15.60 -0.78 -8.49
C ASP A 71 -16.83 -0.11 -7.89
N THR A 72 -16.63 1.09 -7.34
CA THR A 72 -17.75 1.85 -6.77
C THR A 72 -18.33 2.53 -7.99
N PRO A 73 -19.56 2.20 -8.43
CA PRO A 73 -20.13 2.86 -9.58
C PRO A 73 -20.11 4.36 -9.28
N ASP A 74 -19.46 5.13 -10.15
CA ASP A 74 -19.49 6.59 -10.10
C ASP A 74 -20.97 6.98 -10.02
N ASP A 75 -21.39 7.51 -8.87
CA ASP A 75 -22.71 8.08 -8.68
C ASP A 75 -22.74 9.42 -9.44
N ASP A 76 -22.79 9.31 -10.76
CA ASP A 76 -23.15 10.39 -11.70
C ASP A 76 -24.66 10.67 -11.54
N SER A 77 -25.07 11.07 -10.34
CA SER A 77 -26.38 11.67 -10.09
C SER A 77 -26.27 13.18 -10.32
N ASP A 78 -26.09 13.57 -11.59
CA ASP A 78 -26.36 14.94 -12.05
C ASP A 78 -27.84 15.01 -12.46
N GLY A 79 -28.62 15.79 -11.70
CA GLY A 79 -30.07 15.98 -11.88
C GLY A 79 -30.44 17.45 -11.96
#